data_AF-A0A966PT02-F1
#
_entry.id   AF-A0A966PT02-F1
#
_cell.length_a   1.000
_cell.length_b   1.000
_cell.length_c   1.000
_cell.angle_alpha   90.00
_cell.angle_beta   90.00
_cell.angle_gamma   90.00
#
_symmetry.space_group_name_H-M   'P 1'
#
loop_
_entity.id
_entity.type
_entity.pdbx_description
1 polymer ?
#
loop_
_entity_poly.entity_id
_entity_poly.type
_entity_poly.pdbx_seq_one_letter_code
_entity_poly.pdbx_strand_id
1 'polypeptide(L)'
;MDHDWNRLAVDLNTPPQDSTLAVLDERAKNYGKFSGIGQLTQTFKSILREAPSWERMQPDQKESLEMIVHKLARILNGNPDYADSWVDIAGYARLVADRLETGLER
;
A
#
# COMPACT_ATOMS: atom_id res chain seq x y z
N MET A 1 43.18 -17.15 -28.80
CA MET A 1 42.39 -16.34 -27.86
C MET A 1 41.19 -17.17 -27.46
N ASP A 2 41.39 -18.02 -26.46
CA ASP A 2 40.41 -18.99 -26.00
C ASP A 2 39.21 -18.26 -25.39
N HIS A 3 38.05 -18.41 -26.02
CA HIS A 3 36.77 -17.99 -25.44
C HIS A 3 36.30 -19.14 -24.55
N ASP A 4 36.67 -19.05 -23.28
CA ASP A 4 36.16 -19.91 -22.22
C ASP A 4 34.67 -19.60 -21.98
N TRP A 5 33.80 -20.33 -22.67
CA TRP A 5 32.34 -20.24 -22.52
C TRP A 5 31.81 -20.88 -21.22
N ASN A 6 32.67 -21.45 -20.36
CA ASN A 6 32.25 -22.05 -19.09
C ASN A 6 32.11 -21.06 -17.92
N ARG A 7 32.37 -19.76 -18.11
CA ARG A 7 32.18 -18.75 -17.05
C ARG A 7 30.73 -18.24 -16.88
N LEU A 8 29.79 -18.71 -17.68
CA LEU A 8 28.36 -18.34 -17.61
C LEU A 8 27.44 -19.54 -17.39
N ALA A 9 27.91 -20.56 -16.68
CA ALA A 9 26.99 -21.54 -16.10
C ALA A 9 26.16 -20.85 -15.01
N VAL A 10 25.13 -20.12 -15.43
CA VAL A 10 23.98 -19.80 -14.56
C VAL A 10 23.47 -21.14 -14.10
N ASP A 11 23.57 -21.40 -12.81
CA ASP A 11 23.01 -22.60 -12.21
C ASP A 11 21.49 -22.57 -12.41
N LEU A 12 21.02 -23.30 -13.43
CA LEU A 12 19.61 -23.46 -13.77
C LEU A 12 18.82 -24.20 -12.68
N ASN A 13 19.49 -24.72 -11.64
CA ASN A 13 18.87 -25.29 -10.44
C ASN A 13 18.74 -24.28 -9.29
N THR A 14 19.10 -23.01 -9.46
CA THR A 14 18.71 -22.00 -8.49
C THR A 14 17.24 -21.66 -8.75
N PRO A 15 16.28 -22.08 -7.90
CA PRO A 15 14.91 -21.61 -8.05
C PRO A 15 14.96 -20.07 -8.02
N PRO A 16 14.18 -19.37 -8.87
CA PRO A 16 14.11 -17.93 -8.73
C PRO A 16 13.83 -17.65 -7.26
N GLN A 17 14.70 -16.87 -6.61
CA GLN A 17 14.33 -16.35 -5.30
C GLN A 17 13.04 -15.59 -5.56
N ASP A 18 11.92 -16.19 -5.15
CA ASP A 18 10.60 -15.62 -5.36
C ASP A 18 10.51 -14.43 -4.43
N SER A 19 11.04 -13.31 -4.94
CA SER A 19 11.13 -12.03 -4.24
C SER A 19 9.75 -11.56 -3.78
N THR A 20 8.69 -12.05 -4.43
CA THR A 20 7.30 -11.86 -4.01
C THR A 20 7.05 -12.47 -2.64
N LEU A 21 7.47 -13.71 -2.38
CA LEU A 21 7.27 -14.37 -1.08
C LEU A 21 8.02 -13.64 0.04
N ALA A 22 9.25 -13.21 -0.23
CA ALA A 22 10.02 -12.42 0.73
C ALA A 22 9.31 -11.10 1.11
N VAL A 23 8.75 -10.40 0.11
CA VAL A 23 7.95 -9.18 0.33
C VAL A 23 6.66 -9.47 1.08
N LEU A 24 6.00 -10.61 0.80
CA LEU A 24 4.78 -11.02 1.51
C LEU A 24 5.06 -11.31 2.98
N ASP A 25 6.17 -11.98 3.29
CA ASP A 25 6.59 -12.27 4.67
C ASP A 25 6.94 -11.00 5.44
N GLU A 26 7.65 -10.06 4.82
CA GLU A 26 7.94 -8.75 5.41
C GLU A 26 6.64 -7.98 5.71
N ARG A 27 5.72 -7.94 4.73
CA ARG A 27 4.43 -7.27 4.90
C ARG A 27 3.55 -7.94 5.94
N ALA A 28 3.57 -9.27 6.06
CA ALA A 28 2.82 -9.99 7.07
C ALA A 28 3.28 -9.64 8.49
N LYS A 29 4.58 -9.41 8.70
CA LYS A 29 5.14 -8.97 9.99
C LYS A 29 4.63 -7.58 10.39
N ASN A 30 4.56 -6.65 9.43
CA ASN A 30 4.18 -5.26 9.71
C ASN A 30 2.67 -5.01 9.68
N TYR A 31 1.92 -5.71 8.82
CA TYR A 31 0.51 -5.42 8.55
C TYR A 31 -0.45 -6.52 8.99
N GLY A 32 0.08 -7.65 9.50
CA GLY A 32 -0.71 -8.81 9.88
C GLY A 32 -1.26 -9.59 8.68
N LYS A 33 -2.25 -10.46 8.94
CA LYS A 33 -2.86 -11.30 7.90
C LYS A 33 -3.62 -10.45 6.89
N PHE A 34 -3.41 -10.72 5.59
CA PHE A 34 -4.09 -10.03 4.50
C PHE A 34 -5.62 -10.06 4.62
N SER A 35 -6.21 -11.18 5.06
CA SER A 35 -7.66 -11.28 5.27
C SER A 35 -8.20 -10.32 6.32
N GLY A 36 -7.44 -10.05 7.39
CA GLY A 36 -7.82 -9.09 8.43
C GLY A 36 -7.79 -7.65 7.93
N ILE A 37 -6.75 -7.30 7.15
CA ILE A 37 -6.71 -6.02 6.41
C ILE A 37 -7.92 -5.91 5.48
N GLY A 38 -8.21 -6.96 4.71
CA GLY A 38 -9.35 -7.01 3.80
C GLY A 38 -10.67 -6.74 4.51
N GLN A 39 -10.92 -7.40 5.65
CA GLN A 39 -12.12 -7.17 6.45
C GLN A 39 -12.24 -5.71 6.92
N LEU A 40 -11.20 -5.18 7.57
CA LEU A 40 -11.21 -3.81 8.10
C LEU A 40 -11.36 -2.77 7.00
N THR A 41 -10.61 -2.91 5.91
CA THR A 41 -10.65 -1.95 4.80
C THR A 41 -11.99 -1.93 4.10
N GLN A 42 -12.60 -3.08 3.83
CA GLN A 42 -13.93 -3.11 3.23
C GLN A 42 -14.98 -2.51 4.16
N THR A 43 -14.92 -2.81 5.47
CA THR A 43 -15.81 -2.19 6.46
C THR A 43 -15.67 -0.66 6.49
N PHE A 44 -14.45 -0.13 6.53
CA PHE A 44 -14.25 1.32 6.49
C PHE A 44 -14.74 1.94 5.18
N LYS A 45 -14.47 1.30 4.03
CA LYS A 45 -14.94 1.81 2.74
C LYS A 45 -16.46 1.82 2.64
N SER A 46 -17.18 0.88 3.27
CA SER A 46 -18.64 0.96 3.37
C SER A 46 -19.10 2.21 4.13
N ILE A 47 -18.47 2.50 5.28
CA ILE A 47 -18.76 3.72 6.06
C ILE A 47 -18.49 4.99 5.23
N LEU A 48 -17.39 5.04 4.46
CA LEU A 48 -17.09 6.17 3.60
C LEU A 48 -18.18 6.40 2.55
N ARG A 49 -18.69 5.33 1.92
CA ARG A 49 -19.69 5.38 0.85
C ARG A 49 -21.08 5.76 1.34
N GLU A 50 -21.38 5.50 2.61
CA GLU A 50 -22.63 5.90 3.26
C GLU A 50 -22.63 7.38 3.69
N ALA A 51 -21.47 8.05 3.68
CA ALA A 51 -21.37 9.44 4.13
C ALA A 51 -22.09 10.41 3.18
N PRO A 52 -22.83 11.43 3.69
CA PRO A 52 -23.62 12.35 2.85
C PRO A 52 -22.82 13.10 1.78
N SER A 53 -21.53 13.30 2.00
CA SER A 53 -20.67 14.02 1.06
C SER A 53 -20.07 13.13 -0.03
N TRP A 54 -20.17 11.80 0.08
CA TRP A 54 -19.47 10.88 -0.81
C TRP A 54 -19.79 11.13 -2.28
N GLU A 55 -21.08 11.27 -2.63
CA GLU A 55 -21.50 11.43 -4.03
C GLU A 55 -20.96 12.70 -4.69
N ARG A 56 -20.74 13.77 -3.93
CA ARG A 56 -20.21 15.04 -4.44
C ARG A 56 -18.68 15.14 -4.44
N MET A 57 -17.97 14.12 -3.96
CA MET A 57 -16.51 14.12 -3.94
C MET A 57 -15.93 13.83 -5.33
N GLN A 58 -14.83 14.52 -5.64
CA GLN A 58 -14.02 14.23 -6.83
C GLN A 58 -13.25 12.91 -6.67
N PRO A 59 -12.86 12.24 -7.78
CA PRO A 59 -12.19 10.95 -7.73
C PRO A 59 -10.92 10.92 -6.85
N ASP A 60 -10.10 11.96 -6.91
CA ASP A 60 -8.88 12.10 -6.11
C ASP A 60 -9.17 12.15 -4.60
N GLN A 61 -10.25 12.83 -4.22
CA GLN A 61 -10.68 12.93 -2.82
C GLN A 61 -11.18 11.57 -2.31
N LYS A 62 -11.94 10.84 -3.13
CA LYS A 62 -12.42 9.49 -2.80
C LYS A 62 -11.25 8.53 -2.63
N GLU A 63 -10.33 8.49 -3.60
CA GLU A 63 -9.15 7.64 -3.57
C GLU A 63 -8.28 7.93 -2.34
N SER A 64 -8.04 9.22 -2.02
CA SER A 64 -7.30 9.61 -0.82
C SER A 64 -7.94 9.07 0.46
N LEU A 65 -9.26 9.20 0.62
CA LEU A 65 -9.95 8.63 1.80
C LEU A 65 -9.84 7.10 1.83
N GLU A 66 -10.03 6.43 0.69
CA GLU A 66 -9.90 4.98 0.59
C GLU A 66 -8.48 4.49 0.94
N MET A 67 -7.45 5.23 0.54
CA MET A 67 -6.06 4.93 0.85
C MET A 67 -5.74 5.20 2.32
N ILE A 68 -6.25 6.29 2.90
CA ILE A 68 -6.12 6.57 4.34
C ILE A 68 -6.73 5.43 5.17
N VAL A 69 -7.96 5.01 4.89
CA VAL A 69 -8.57 3.90 5.64
C VAL A 69 -7.86 2.57 5.40
N HIS A 70 -7.23 2.39 4.23
CA HIS A 70 -6.37 1.24 3.98
C HIS A 70 -5.13 1.23 4.89
N LYS A 71 -4.52 2.38 5.17
CA LYS A 71 -3.41 2.48 6.15
C LYS A 71 -3.88 2.33 7.60
N LEU A 72 -5.04 2.89 7.95
CA LEU A 72 -5.65 2.66 9.26
C LEU A 72 -5.86 1.16 9.52
N ALA A 73 -6.32 0.41 8.53
CA ALA A 73 -6.45 -1.04 8.64
C ALA A 73 -5.11 -1.75 8.84
N ARG A 74 -4.02 -1.31 8.19
CA ARG A 74 -2.68 -1.87 8.42
C ARG A 74 -2.20 -1.66 9.85
N ILE A 75 -2.41 -0.45 10.39
CA ILE A 75 -2.05 -0.07 11.77
C ILE A 75 -2.85 -0.93 12.77
N LEU A 76 -4.17 -1.05 12.57
CA LEU A 76 -5.04 -1.79 13.48
C LEU A 76 -4.89 -3.31 13.41
N ASN A 77 -4.51 -3.85 12.25
CA ASN A 77 -4.34 -5.29 12.03
C ASN A 77 -2.92 -5.78 12.31
N GLY A 78 -1.95 -4.88 12.32
CA GLY A 78 -0.52 -5.20 12.36
C GLY A 78 0.22 -4.46 13.46
N ASN A 79 1.40 -3.95 13.11
CA ASN A 79 2.30 -3.24 14.00
C ASN A 79 1.98 -1.73 14.00
N PRO A 80 1.42 -1.16 15.09
CA PRO A 80 1.11 0.26 15.16
C PRO A 80 2.36 1.16 15.21
N ASP A 81 3.52 0.62 15.61
CA ASP A 81 4.78 1.36 15.68
C ASP A 81 5.51 1.44 14.33
N TYR A 82 4.95 0.83 13.27
CA TYR A 82 5.51 0.90 11.93
C TYR A 82 5.12 2.23 11.24
N ALA A 83 6.06 3.18 11.25
CA ALA A 83 5.84 4.58 10.85
C ALA A 83 5.34 4.77 9.40
N ASP A 84 5.65 3.86 8.48
CA ASP A 84 5.29 3.94 7.06
C ASP A 84 3.80 4.23 6.83
N SER A 85 2.91 3.52 7.54
CA SER A 85 1.47 3.70 7.39
C SER A 85 0.99 5.07 7.89
N TRP A 86 1.63 5.64 8.90
CA TRP A 86 1.33 6.98 9.40
C TRP A 86 1.79 8.08 8.43
N VAL A 87 2.99 7.90 7.86
CA VAL A 87 3.55 8.82 6.85
C VAL A 87 2.67 8.83 5.60
N ASP A 88 2.24 7.66 5.13
CA ASP A 88 1.31 7.52 4.01
C ASP A 88 0.00 8.28 4.24
N ILE A 89 -0.60 8.16 5.43
CA ILE A 89 -1.84 8.88 5.79
C ILE A 89 -1.65 10.39 5.65
N ALA A 90 -0.55 10.92 6.20
CA ALA A 90 -0.23 12.34 6.09
C ALA A 90 0.00 12.76 4.63
N GLY A 91 0.63 11.91 3.83
CA GLY A 91 0.88 12.14 2.40
C GLY A 91 -0.41 12.26 1.60
N TYR A 92 -1.33 11.28 1.69
CA TYR A 92 -2.60 11.31 0.94
C TYR A 92 -3.46 12.51 1.34
N ALA A 93 -3.57 12.80 2.64
CA ALA A 93 -4.30 13.97 3.12
C ALA A 93 -3.71 15.27 2.55
N ARG A 94 -2.38 15.39 2.49
CA ARG A 94 -1.68 16.55 1.95
C ARG A 94 -1.94 16.74 0.45
N LEU A 95 -1.92 15.67 -0.35
CA LEU A 95 -2.16 15.76 -1.80
C LEU A 95 -3.51 16.42 -2.11
N VAL A 96 -4.57 15.99 -1.41
CA VAL A 96 -5.91 16.58 -1.59
C VAL A 96 -5.98 18.02 -1.08
N ALA A 97 -5.38 18.30 0.07
CA ALA A 97 -5.36 19.65 0.66
C ALA A 97 -4.63 20.65 -0.26
N ASP A 98 -3.41 20.33 -0.68
CA ASP A 98 -2.60 21.17 -1.56
C ASP A 98 -3.36 21.48 -2.87
N ARG A 99 -3.99 20.48 -3.49
CA ARG A 99 -4.79 20.66 -4.70
C ARG A 99 -5.99 21.58 -4.47
N LEU A 100 -6.68 21.46 -3.33
CA LEU A 100 -7.83 22.31 -3.00
C LEU A 100 -7.43 23.77 -2.72
N GLU A 101 -6.29 23.99 -2.09
CA GLU A 101 -5.82 25.34 -1.72
C GLU A 101 -5.15 26.06 -2.89
N THR A 102 -4.39 25.34 -3.71
CA THR A 102 -3.54 25.94 -4.74
C THR A 102 -4.01 25.67 -6.17
N GLY A 103 -4.90 24.69 -6.36
CA GLY A 103 -5.30 24.21 -7.68
C GLY A 103 -4.25 23.36 -8.40
N LEU A 104 -3.07 23.13 -7.80
CA LEU A 104 -1.97 22.36 -8.39
C LEU A 104 -1.93 20.93 -7.84
N GLU A 105 -1.76 19.96 -8.72
CA GLU A 105 -1.49 18.55 -8.39
C GLU A 105 0.03 18.30 -8.50
N ARG A 106 0.60 17.54 -7.56
CA ARG A 106 2.05 17.24 -7.48
C ARG A 106 2.43 15.98 -8.24
#